data_AF-A0A9E3JXB7-F1
#
_entry.id   AF-A0A9E3JXB7-F1
#
_cell.length_a   1.000
_cell.length_b   1.000
_cell.length_c   1.000
_cell.angle_alpha   90.00
_cell.angle_beta   90.00
_cell.angle_gamma   90.00
#
_symmetry.space_group_name_H-M   'P 1'
#
loop_
_entity.id
_entity.type
_entity.pdbx_description
1 polymer ?
#
loop_
_entity_poly.entity_id
_entity_poly.type
_entity_poly.pdbx_seq_one_letter_code
_entity_poly.pdbx_strand_id
1 'polypeptide(L)' 'GWVRVSEAQSRHQQTRRDVDAYAAWRLDAHLQLRFTLNNILGIDTASESFYEDAGVLSHQASWQQGATRIGLNVEMKM' A
#
# COMPACT_ATOMS: atom_id res chain seq x y z
N GLY A 1 -1.45 -8.42 13.25
CA GLY A 1 -1.97 -9.49 14.13
C GLY A 1 -2.10 -10.76 13.32
N TRP A 2 -1.97 -11.93 13.95
CA TRP A 2 -2.11 -13.22 13.25
C TRP A 2 -3.57 -13.50 12.88
N VAL A 3 -3.81 -13.77 11.60
CA VAL A 3 -5.12 -14.16 11.06
C VAL A 3 -4.97 -15.50 10.35
N ARG A 4 -5.81 -16.47 10.72
CA ARG A 4 -5.89 -17.76 10.01
C ARG A 4 -6.70 -17.56 8.73
N VAL A 5 -6.09 -17.88 7.59
CA VAL A 5 -6.66 -17.69 6.23
C VAL A 5 -7.26 -18.99 5.69
N SER A 6 -6.69 -20.13 6.09
CA SER A 6 -7.24 -21.48 5.85
C SER A 6 -6.82 -22.42 6.98
N GLU A 7 -7.20 -23.70 6.96
CA GLU A 7 -6.67 -24.67 7.92
C GLU A 7 -5.14 -24.74 7.88
N ALA A 8 -4.54 -24.69 6.68
CA ALA A 8 -3.10 -24.73 6.47
C ALA A 8 -2.39 -23.36 6.59
N GLN A 9 -3.09 -22.23 6.45
CA GLN A 9 -2.44 -20.91 6.28
C GLN A 9 -2.71 -19.95 7.44
N SER A 10 -1.63 -19.42 8.02
CA SER A 10 -1.67 -18.28 8.96
C SER A 10 -0.88 -17.11 8.39
N ARG A 11 -1.44 -15.90 8.44
CA ARG A 11 -0.80 -14.68 7.93
C ARG A 11 -0.69 -13.61 9.02
N HIS A 12 0.48 -13.01 9.17
CA HIS A 12 0.63 -11.76 9.88
C HIS A 12 0.68 -10.62 8.87
N GLN A 13 -0.30 -9.73 8.97
CA GLN A 13 -0.21 -8.40 8.38
C GLN A 13 -0.05 -7.39 9.52
N GLN A 14 1.00 -6.59 9.43
CA GLN A 14 1.25 -5.50 10.36
C GLN A 14 0.18 -4.42 10.15
N THR A 15 -0.29 -3.79 11.23
CA THR A 15 -1.29 -2.71 11.14
C THR A 15 -0.64 -1.46 10.57
N ARG A 16 -0.69 -1.33 9.24
CA ARG A 16 -0.17 -0.19 8.48
C ARG A 16 -0.97 1.08 8.82
N ARG A 17 -0.27 2.22 8.93
CA ARG A 17 -0.85 3.54 9.20
C ARG A 17 -0.33 4.54 8.19
N ASP A 18 -1.04 4.68 7.09
CA ASP A 18 -0.69 5.59 6.01
C ASP A 18 -1.19 7.01 6.28
N VAL A 19 -0.45 7.98 5.76
CA VAL A 19 -0.95 9.35 5.56
C VAL A 19 -0.70 9.68 4.10
N ASP A 20 -1.80 9.85 3.37
CA ASP A 20 -1.84 10.29 1.98
C ASP A 20 -2.50 11.67 1.94
N ALA A 21 -2.03 12.55 1.06
CA ALA A 21 -2.61 13.88 0.86
C ALA A 21 -2.69 14.21 -0.63
N TYR A 22 -3.68 15.00 -1.02
CA TYR A 22 -3.78 15.54 -2.37
C TYR A 22 -4.22 17.00 -2.35
N ALA A 23 -3.87 17.71 -3.40
CA ALA A 23 -4.40 19.02 -3.72
C ALA A 23 -4.84 19.04 -5.19
N ALA A 24 -5.96 19.69 -5.48
CA ALA A 24 -6.52 19.75 -6.81
C ALA A 24 -6.97 21.17 -7.12
N TRP A 25 -6.60 21.67 -8.29
CA TRP A 25 -6.88 23.03 -8.74
C TRP A 25 -7.47 22.99 -10.14
N ARG A 26 -8.61 23.64 -10.33
CA ARG A 26 -9.14 23.92 -11.67
C ARG A 26 -8.53 25.25 -12.13
N LEU A 27 -7.80 25.20 -13.23
CA LEU A 27 -7.11 26.36 -13.81
C LEU A 27 -7.98 27.05 -14.88
N ASP A 28 -8.79 26.26 -15.59
CA ASP A 28 -9.82 26.70 -16.55
C ASP A 28 -11.00 25.72 -16.50
N ALA A 29 -12.15 26.05 -17.12
CA ALA A 29 -13.24 25.10 -17.33
C ALA A 29 -12.78 23.76 -17.94
N HIS A 30 -11.75 23.79 -18.80
CA HIS A 30 -11.22 22.65 -19.52
C HIS A 30 -9.95 22.05 -18.91
N LEU A 31 -9.33 22.67 -17.89
CA LEU A 31 -8.02 22.29 -17.36
C LEU A 31 -8.02 22.12 -15.84
N GLN A 32 -7.67 20.92 -15.36
CA GLN A 32 -7.57 20.62 -13.94
C GLN A 32 -6.24 19.92 -13.59
N LEU A 33 -5.53 20.49 -12.62
CA LEU A 33 -4.30 19.96 -12.05
C LEU A 33 -4.59 19.17 -10.77
N ARG A 34 -3.88 18.06 -10.54
CA ARG A 34 -3.90 17.34 -9.26
C ARG A 34 -2.49 16.93 -8.84
N PHE A 35 -2.11 17.33 -7.63
CA PHE A 35 -0.89 16.91 -6.96
C PHE A 35 -1.23 15.90 -5.86
N THR A 36 -0.41 14.86 -5.69
CA THR A 36 -0.62 13.79 -4.71
C THR A 36 0.69 13.45 -4.00
N LEU A 37 0.62 13.24 -2.69
CA LEU A 37 1.67 12.69 -1.84
C LEU A 37 1.12 11.43 -1.17
N ASN A 38 1.80 10.30 -1.35
CA ASN A 38 1.33 9.00 -0.88
C ASN A 38 2.39 8.37 0.05
N ASN A 39 1.99 7.74 1.15
CA ASN A 39 2.85 7.25 2.22
C ASN A 39 3.81 8.34 2.74
N ILE A 40 3.26 9.50 3.15
CA ILE A 40 4.03 10.67 3.64
C ILE A 40 4.92 10.32 4.84
N LEU A 41 4.49 9.36 5.65
CA LEU A 41 5.24 8.86 6.82
C LEU A 41 6.36 7.86 6.46
N GLY A 42 6.51 7.47 5.19
CA GLY A 42 7.57 6.54 4.74
C GLY A 42 7.45 5.13 5.31
N ILE A 43 6.26 4.67 5.68
CA ILE A 43 6.05 3.40 6.39
C ILE A 43 6.42 2.21 5.50
N ASP A 44 7.36 1.38 5.98
CA ASP A 44 7.72 0.10 5.39
C ASP A 44 6.55 -0.89 5.41
N THR A 45 6.50 -1.79 4.43
CA THR A 45 5.51 -2.89 4.39
C THR A 45 6.20 -4.22 4.68
N ALA A 46 5.91 -4.78 5.84
CA ALA A 46 6.21 -6.17 6.17
C ALA A 46 4.93 -7.03 6.06
N SER A 47 5.04 -8.18 5.40
CA SER A 47 4.00 -9.21 5.34
C SER A 47 4.63 -10.58 5.51
N GLU A 48 4.04 -11.40 6.37
CA GLU A 48 4.60 -12.66 6.83
C GLU A 48 3.52 -13.75 6.75
N SER A 49 3.86 -14.90 6.17
CA SER A 49 2.92 -15.99 5.89
C SER A 49 3.54 -17.33 6.25
N PHE A 50 2.81 -18.13 7.01
CA PHE A 50 3.12 -19.52 7.29
C PHE A 50 2.10 -20.41 6.58
N TYR A 51 2.60 -21.45 5.92
CA TYR A 51 1.80 -22.54 5.37
C TYR A 51 2.26 -23.85 6.02
N GLU A 52 1.30 -24.60 6.55
CA GLU A 52 1.45 -25.90 7.20
C GLU A 52 0.64 -26.91 6.38
N ASP A 53 1.30 -27.58 5.42
CA ASP A 53 0.64 -28.51 4.49
C ASP A 53 1.29 -29.89 4.53
N ALA A 54 0.48 -30.92 4.80
CA ALA A 54 0.83 -32.34 4.79
C ALA A 54 2.20 -32.75 5.41
N GLY A 55 2.70 -32.02 6.41
CA GLY A 55 3.99 -32.29 7.08
C GLY A 55 5.15 -31.38 6.66
N VAL A 56 4.92 -30.41 5.77
CA VAL A 56 5.90 -29.37 5.41
C VAL A 56 5.43 -28.02 5.96
N LEU A 57 6.23 -27.46 6.86
CA LEU A 57 6.12 -26.06 7.28
C LEU A 57 6.94 -25.19 6.34
N SER A 58 6.29 -24.28 5.62
CA SER A 58 6.95 -23.24 4.83
C SER A 58 6.63 -21.84 5.39
N HIS A 59 7.66 -21.03 5.56
CA HIS A 59 7.58 -19.68 6.09
C HIS A 59 8.09 -18.69 5.05
N GLN A 60 7.25 -17.73 4.69
CA GLN A 60 7.54 -16.68 3.73
C GLN A 60 7.35 -15.30 4.37
N ALA A 61 8.46 -14.66 4.71
CA ALA A 61 8.49 -13.25 5.05
C ALA A 61 8.82 -12.39 3.83
N SER A 62 8.21 -11.22 3.73
CA SER A 62 8.44 -10.25 2.67
C SER A 62 8.49 -8.84 3.25
N TRP A 63 9.51 -8.08 2.85
CA TRP A 63 9.73 -6.70 3.24
C TRP A 63 9.83 -5.83 2.00
N GLN A 64 9.13 -4.71 1.98
CA GLN A 64 9.17 -3.71 0.92
C GLN A 64 9.39 -2.34 1.58
N GLN A 65 10.46 -1.66 1.17
CA GLN A 65 10.82 -0.37 1.77
C GLN A 65 9.76 0.69 1.48
N GLY A 66 9.37 1.42 2.52
CA GLY A 66 8.47 2.56 2.45
C GLY A 66 9.17 3.79 1.87
N ALA A 67 8.51 4.44 0.92
CA ALA A 67 8.94 5.73 0.41
C ALA A 67 7.72 6.63 0.15
N THR A 68 7.88 7.92 0.43
CA THR A 68 6.92 8.95 0.05
C THR A 68 6.88 9.07 -1.48
N ARG A 69 5.72 8.82 -2.08
CA ARG A 69 5.53 8.82 -3.53
C ARG A 69 4.77 10.07 -3.97
N ILE A 70 5.45 10.89 -4.76
CA ILE A 70 4.92 12.12 -5.34
C ILE A 70 4.28 11.78 -6.70
N GLY A 71 3.12 12.36 -6.99
CA GLY A 71 2.43 12.23 -8.27
C GLY A 71 1.81 13.54 -8.73
N LEU A 72 1.84 13.79 -10.04
CA LEU A 72 1.23 14.94 -10.69
C LEU A 72 0.35 14.43 -11.84
N ASN A 73 -0.90 14.91 -11.91
CA ASN A 73 -1.85 14.60 -12.97
C ASN A 73 -2.40 15.89 -13.56
N VAL A 74 -2.55 15.92 -14.89
CA VAL A 74 -3.18 16.99 -15.65
C VAL A 74 -4.37 16.40 -16.41
N GLU A 75 -5.57 16.89 -16.14
CA GLU A 75 -6.80 16.52 -16.84
C GLU A 75 -7.17 17.67 -17.79
N MET A 76 -7.27 17.36 -19.08
CA MET A 76 -7.71 18.29 -20.12
C MET A 76 -9.01 17.78 -20.75
N LYS A 77 -9.97 18.68 -20.99
CA LYS A 77 -11.25 18.37 -21.64
C LYS A 77 -11.29 19.01 -23.02
N MET A 78 -11.82 18.25 -23.98
CA MET A 78 -12.11 18.68 -25.35
C MET A 78 -13.56 19.15 -25.45
#